data_AF-A0A6L5QZ67-F1
#
_entry.id   AF-A0A6L5QZ67-F1
#
_cell.length_a   1.000
_cell.length_b   1.000
_cell.length_c   1.000
_cell.angle_alpha   90.00
_cell.angle_beta   90.00
_cell.angle_gamma   90.00
#
_symmetry.space_group_name_H-M   'P 1'
#
loop_
_entity.id
_entity.type
_entity.pdbx_description
1 polymer ?
#
loop_
_entity_poly.entity_id
_entity_poly.type
_entity_poly.pdbx_seq_one_letter_code
_entity_poly.pdbx_strand_id
1 'polypeptide(L)'
;MDLAAVAIDTQLIGAFLGAMLTLAGVVTVELLRSRRERIARAEARAHREEDRERELWEISRPAADAVRERFIAIVRSASPPNPYEPPDPNRPDFEDWFPESWEDVDPLLERDIALIPSAQFRSHLTVVRECIGMAFALQQAGYERSQSEAVRRAGRTGLEVVSAWLRGERVLAEDLARELDVLRQHRKEVHERWADEDRLRVAYEPEQLVQAETERPSRERGPRATRESHDQ
;
A
#
# COMPACT_ATOMS: atom_id res chain seq x y z
N MET A 1 -11.16 -23.63 -88.41
CA MET A 1 -10.95 -23.03 -87.07
C MET A 1 -12.33 -22.87 -86.46
N ASP A 2 -12.67 -23.72 -85.50
CA ASP A 2 -14.00 -23.79 -84.89
C ASP A 2 -14.24 -22.63 -83.93
N LEU A 3 -14.98 -21.63 -84.41
CA LEU A 3 -15.41 -20.47 -83.62
C LEU A 3 -16.33 -20.85 -82.45
N ALA A 4 -16.95 -22.04 -82.49
CA ALA A 4 -17.84 -22.52 -81.43
C ALA A 4 -17.10 -22.98 -80.17
N ALA A 5 -15.88 -23.53 -80.29
CA ALA A 5 -15.09 -23.97 -79.13
C ALA A 5 -14.54 -22.77 -78.32
N VAL A 6 -14.11 -21.70 -79.01
CA VAL A 6 -13.58 -20.48 -78.37
C VAL A 6 -14.67 -19.70 -77.61
N ALA A 7 -15.93 -19.76 -78.08
CA ALA A 7 -17.07 -19.11 -77.42
C ALA A 7 -17.49 -19.80 -76.11
N ILE A 8 -17.37 -21.14 -76.05
CA ILE A 8 -17.69 -21.92 -74.83
C ILE A 8 -16.61 -21.68 -73.77
N ASP A 9 -15.33 -21.62 -74.15
CA ASP A 9 -14.23 -21.33 -73.22
C ASP A 9 -14.33 -19.91 -72.62
N THR A 10 -14.72 -18.90 -73.41
CA THR A 10 -14.87 -17.53 -72.90
C THR A 10 -16.08 -17.36 -71.98
N GLN A 11 -17.18 -18.08 -72.19
CA GLN A 11 -18.34 -18.07 -71.29
C GLN A 11 -18.05 -18.76 -69.95
N LEU A 12 -17.31 -19.87 -69.96
CA LEU A 12 -16.85 -20.55 -68.75
C LEU A 12 -15.90 -19.66 -67.92
N ILE A 13 -14.97 -18.97 -68.58
CA ILE A 13 -14.07 -18.01 -67.91
C ILE A 13 -14.87 -16.85 -67.29
N GLY A 14 -15.86 -16.31 -67.99
CA GLY A 14 -16.73 -15.24 -67.48
C GLY A 14 -17.57 -15.64 -66.28
N ALA A 15 -18.18 -16.84 -66.32
CA ALA A 15 -18.95 -17.38 -65.19
C ALA A 15 -18.06 -17.66 -63.97
N PHE A 16 -16.85 -18.18 -64.18
CA PHE A 16 -15.89 -18.46 -63.12
C PHE A 16 -15.38 -17.16 -62.46
N LEU A 17 -15.04 -16.14 -63.25
CA LEU A 17 -14.67 -14.82 -62.73
C LEU A 17 -15.81 -14.15 -61.94
N GLY A 18 -17.04 -14.24 -62.44
CA GLY A 18 -18.23 -13.71 -61.76
C GLY A 18 -18.46 -14.37 -60.39
N ALA A 19 -18.34 -15.70 -60.31
CA ALA A 19 -18.47 -16.46 -59.08
C ALA A 19 -17.35 -16.16 -58.07
N MET A 20 -16.10 -16.02 -58.54
CA MET A 20 -14.96 -15.67 -57.70
C MET A 20 -15.09 -14.25 -57.12
N LEU A 21 -15.58 -13.29 -57.90
CA LEU A 21 -15.83 -11.92 -57.43
C LEU A 21 -16.94 -11.86 -56.37
N THR A 22 -18.00 -12.67 -56.52
CA THR A 22 -19.07 -12.74 -55.50
C THR A 22 -18.56 -13.36 -54.20
N LEU A 23 -17.79 -14.46 -54.29
CA LEU A 23 -17.14 -15.09 -53.13
C LEU A 23 -16.18 -14.12 -52.41
N ALA A 24 -15.34 -13.40 -53.18
CA ALA A 24 -14.45 -12.39 -52.63
C ALA A 24 -15.23 -11.24 -51.94
N GLY A 25 -16.35 -10.82 -52.52
CA GLY A 25 -17.25 -9.83 -51.92
C GLY A 25 -17.84 -10.29 -50.58
N VAL A 26 -18.33 -11.52 -50.52
CA VAL A 26 -18.88 -12.12 -49.28
C VAL A 26 -17.81 -12.23 -48.19
N VAL A 27 -16.61 -12.73 -48.53
CA VAL A 27 -15.48 -12.84 -47.59
C VAL A 27 -15.09 -11.47 -47.05
N THR A 28 -15.06 -10.44 -47.90
CA THR A 28 -14.71 -9.07 -47.49
C THR A 28 -15.74 -8.49 -46.52
N VAL A 29 -17.04 -8.70 -46.77
CA VAL A 29 -18.12 -8.24 -45.88
C VAL A 29 -18.10 -8.97 -44.54
N GLU A 30 -17.87 -10.28 -44.53
CA GLU A 30 -17.75 -11.07 -43.28
C GLU A 30 -16.52 -10.67 -42.46
N LEU A 31 -15.38 -10.38 -43.10
CA LEU A 31 -14.20 -9.86 -42.41
C LEU A 31 -14.46 -8.48 -41.79
N LEU A 32 -15.19 -7.60 -42.48
CA LEU A 32 -15.58 -6.29 -41.95
C LEU A 32 -16.58 -6.40 -40.79
N ARG A 33 -17.57 -7.31 -40.87
CA ARG A 33 -18.49 -7.60 -39.76
C ARG A 33 -17.75 -8.16 -38.55
N SER A 34 -16.85 -9.13 -38.75
CA SER A 34 -16.02 -9.71 -37.69
C SER A 34 -15.15 -8.68 -36.99
N ARG A 35 -14.55 -7.74 -37.73
CA ARG A 35 -13.79 -6.62 -37.14
C ARG A 35 -14.69 -5.68 -36.33
N ARG A 36 -15.86 -5.31 -36.87
CA ARG A 36 -16.82 -4.44 -36.15
C ARG A 36 -17.34 -5.10 -34.88
N GLU A 37 -17.63 -6.39 -34.90
CA GLU A 37 -18.04 -7.13 -33.71
C GLU A 37 -16.93 -7.20 -32.66
N ARG A 38 -15.65 -7.37 -33.07
CA ARG A 38 -14.53 -7.34 -32.13
C ARG A 38 -14.39 -5.96 -31.48
N ILE A 39 -14.52 -4.88 -32.25
CA ILE A 39 -14.48 -3.51 -31.74
C ILE A 39 -15.65 -3.26 -30.79
N ALA A 40 -16.88 -3.59 -31.19
CA ALA A 40 -18.06 -3.44 -30.35
C ALA A 40 -17.98 -4.26 -29.05
N ARG A 41 -17.39 -5.47 -29.09
CA ARG A 41 -17.13 -6.27 -27.89
C ARG A 41 -16.04 -5.66 -27.00
N ALA A 42 -15.03 -5.02 -27.58
CA ALA A 42 -13.98 -4.33 -26.83
C ALA A 42 -14.54 -3.07 -26.14
N GLU A 43 -15.32 -2.26 -26.87
CA GLU A 43 -16.02 -1.08 -26.34
C GLU A 43 -17.03 -1.47 -25.24
N ALA A 44 -17.83 -2.51 -25.47
CA ALA A 44 -18.77 -3.01 -24.45
C ALA A 44 -18.08 -3.64 -23.22
N ARG A 45 -16.81 -4.05 -23.33
CA ARG A 45 -16.00 -4.44 -22.16
C ARG A 45 -15.48 -3.20 -21.44
N ALA A 46 -14.95 -2.23 -22.18
CA ALA A 46 -14.46 -0.97 -21.63
C ALA A 46 -15.54 -0.22 -20.84
N HIS A 47 -16.76 -0.11 -21.38
CA HIS A 47 -17.88 0.53 -20.66
C HIS A 47 -18.27 -0.20 -19.38
N ARG A 48 -18.32 -1.54 -19.40
CA ARG A 48 -18.62 -2.33 -18.19
C ARG A 48 -17.52 -2.21 -17.13
N GLU A 49 -16.27 -2.09 -17.56
CA GLU A 49 -15.14 -1.88 -16.66
C GLU A 49 -15.21 -0.48 -16.04
N GLU A 50 -15.51 0.55 -16.83
CA GLU A 50 -15.73 1.91 -16.37
C GLU A 50 -16.91 2.04 -15.38
N ASP A 51 -18.04 1.39 -15.68
CA ASP A 51 -19.21 1.36 -14.78
C ASP A 51 -18.87 0.65 -13.46
N ARG A 52 -18.13 -0.45 -13.53
CA ARG A 52 -17.67 -1.19 -12.35
C ARG A 52 -16.68 -0.37 -11.52
N GLU A 53 -15.74 0.32 -12.16
CA GLU A 53 -14.80 1.22 -11.48
C GLU A 53 -15.55 2.34 -10.75
N ARG A 54 -16.57 2.92 -11.40
CA ARG A 54 -17.43 3.94 -10.81
C ARG A 54 -18.19 3.43 -9.60
N GLU A 55 -18.81 2.25 -9.70
CA GLU A 55 -19.53 1.61 -8.60
C GLU A 55 -18.59 1.35 -7.41
N LEU A 56 -17.39 0.81 -7.68
CA LEU A 56 -16.37 0.58 -6.64
C LEU A 56 -15.89 1.89 -6.00
N TRP A 57 -15.74 2.94 -6.79
CA TRP A 57 -15.41 4.27 -6.28
C TRP A 57 -16.52 4.80 -5.35
N GLU A 58 -17.78 4.70 -5.75
CA GLU A 58 -18.92 5.13 -4.93
C GLU A 58 -19.01 4.36 -3.60
N ILE A 59 -18.83 3.04 -3.63
CA ILE A 59 -18.86 2.18 -2.44
C ILE A 59 -17.71 2.52 -1.47
N SER A 60 -16.52 2.81 -2.01
CA SER A 60 -15.32 3.05 -1.21
C SER A 60 -15.16 4.49 -0.72
N ARG A 61 -15.97 5.41 -1.25
CA ARG A 61 -15.90 6.84 -0.91
C ARG A 61 -16.02 7.13 0.59
N PRO A 62 -16.96 6.52 1.35
CA PRO A 62 -17.05 6.75 2.80
C PRO A 62 -15.79 6.32 3.56
N ALA A 63 -15.16 5.23 3.13
CA ALA A 63 -13.90 4.77 3.73
C ALA A 63 -12.76 5.75 3.41
N ALA A 64 -12.67 6.23 2.17
CA ALA A 64 -11.71 7.25 1.78
C ALA A 64 -11.90 8.57 2.54
N ASP A 65 -13.14 9.00 2.77
CA ASP A 65 -13.44 10.17 3.60
C ASP A 65 -12.99 9.94 5.05
N ALA A 66 -13.24 8.75 5.63
CA ALA A 66 -12.80 8.41 6.99
C ALA A 66 -11.26 8.38 7.11
N VAL A 67 -10.56 7.88 6.09
CA VAL A 67 -9.09 7.95 5.99
C VAL A 67 -8.62 9.41 5.96
N ARG A 68 -9.26 10.26 5.15
CA ARG A 68 -8.96 11.69 5.08
C ARG A 68 -9.12 12.38 6.44
N GLU A 69 -10.25 12.17 7.13
CA GLU A 69 -10.50 12.80 8.43
C GLU A 69 -9.47 12.37 9.49
N ARG A 70 -9.06 11.10 9.49
CA ARG A 70 -7.98 10.64 10.39
C ARG A 70 -6.65 11.30 10.08
N PHE A 71 -6.26 11.39 8.81
CA PHE A 71 -5.05 12.11 8.46
C PHE A 71 -5.13 13.61 8.79
N ILE A 72 -6.31 14.24 8.68
CA ILE A 72 -6.51 15.63 9.14
C ILE A 72 -6.25 15.72 10.64
N ALA A 73 -6.79 14.79 11.43
CA ALA A 73 -6.58 14.74 12.87
C ALA A 73 -5.09 14.55 13.23
N ILE A 74 -4.40 13.61 12.56
CA ILE A 74 -2.97 13.34 12.73
C ILE A 74 -2.12 14.57 12.40
N VAL A 75 -2.38 15.23 11.26
CA VAL A 75 -1.62 16.43 10.87
C VAL A 75 -1.88 17.58 11.84
N ARG A 76 -3.11 17.74 12.33
CA ARG A 76 -3.45 18.78 13.32
C ARG A 76 -2.77 18.53 14.66
N SER A 77 -2.76 17.29 15.14
CA SER A 77 -2.15 16.96 16.42
C SER A 77 -0.63 17.13 16.39
N ALA A 78 0.00 16.79 15.27
CA ALA A 78 1.43 16.99 15.01
C ALA A 78 1.81 18.43 14.61
N SER A 79 0.85 19.36 14.52
CA SER A 79 1.13 20.75 14.19
C SER A 79 1.44 21.56 15.46
N PRO A 80 2.43 22.49 15.38
CA PRO A 80 2.73 23.36 16.51
C PRO A 80 1.48 24.16 16.93
N PRO A 81 1.33 24.47 18.22
CA PRO A 81 0.22 25.28 18.70
C PRO A 81 0.18 26.63 17.97
N ASN A 82 -1.03 27.11 17.69
CA ASN A 82 -1.23 28.39 17.04
C ASN A 82 -0.63 29.50 17.91
N PRO A 83 0.29 30.34 17.40
CA PRO A 83 0.94 31.38 18.20
C PRO A 83 -0.04 32.44 18.74
N TYR A 84 -1.24 32.53 18.18
CA TYR A 84 -2.30 33.44 18.61
C TYR A 84 -3.30 32.80 19.58
N GLU A 85 -3.19 31.49 19.83
CA GLU A 85 -4.04 30.78 20.77
C GLU A 85 -3.31 30.72 22.12
N PRO A 86 -3.98 31.06 23.24
CA PRO A 86 -3.35 30.97 24.54
C PRO A 86 -2.90 29.53 24.80
N PRO A 87 -1.70 29.32 25.41
CA PRO A 87 -1.21 27.99 25.68
C PRO A 87 -2.20 27.25 26.57
N ASP A 88 -2.68 26.09 26.11
CA ASP A 88 -3.53 25.22 26.90
C ASP A 88 -2.64 24.42 27.87
N PRO A 89 -2.69 24.69 29.19
CA PRO A 89 -1.85 23.98 30.16
C PRO A 89 -2.20 22.50 30.30
N ASN A 90 -3.34 22.06 29.76
CA ASN A 90 -3.77 20.66 29.78
C ASN A 90 -3.45 19.92 28.48
N ARG A 91 -2.86 20.58 27.48
CA ARG A 91 -2.45 19.90 26.25
C ARG A 91 -1.19 19.08 26.55
N PRO A 92 -1.23 17.75 26.46
CA PRO A 92 -0.05 16.92 26.67
C PRO A 92 0.98 17.20 25.57
N ASP A 93 2.25 16.99 25.90
CA ASP A 93 3.33 17.02 24.92
C ASP A 93 3.10 15.95 23.87
N PHE A 94 3.35 16.30 22.60
CA PHE A 94 3.03 15.43 21.48
C PHE A 94 3.82 14.12 21.57
N GLU A 95 5.08 14.20 21.97
CA GLU A 95 6.01 13.08 22.10
C GLU A 95 5.52 12.03 23.12
N ASP A 96 4.86 12.45 24.19
CA ASP A 96 4.35 11.55 25.23
C ASP A 96 2.97 10.97 24.88
N TRP A 97 2.10 11.77 24.26
CA TRP A 97 0.72 11.37 23.95
C TRP A 97 0.58 10.58 22.64
N PHE A 98 1.46 10.81 21.66
CA PHE A 98 1.34 10.19 20.34
C PHE A 98 1.42 8.65 20.37
N PRO A 99 2.37 7.99 21.07
CA PRO A 99 2.44 6.53 21.09
C PRO A 99 1.12 5.87 21.49
N GLU A 100 0.54 6.32 22.61
CA GLU A 100 -0.71 5.78 23.15
C GLU A 100 -1.89 6.02 22.21
N SER A 101 -2.04 7.25 21.71
CA SER A 101 -3.14 7.58 20.79
C SER A 101 -3.02 6.88 19.43
N TRP A 102 -1.79 6.58 18.99
CA TRP A 102 -1.56 5.87 17.73
C TRP A 102 -2.01 4.41 17.80
N GLU A 103 -1.88 3.75 18.95
CA GLU A 103 -2.34 2.36 19.14
C GLU A 103 -3.86 2.20 18.90
N ASP A 104 -4.65 3.23 19.20
CA ASP A 104 -6.08 3.25 18.92
C ASP A 104 -6.41 3.63 17.46
N VAL A 105 -5.60 4.51 16.86
CA VAL A 105 -5.87 5.07 15.52
C VAL A 105 -5.41 4.13 14.41
N ASP A 106 -4.27 3.45 14.57
CA ASP A 106 -3.66 2.61 13.54
C ASP A 106 -4.59 1.48 13.04
N PRO A 107 -5.25 0.69 13.91
CA PRO A 107 -6.13 -0.39 13.46
C PRO A 107 -7.35 0.13 12.70
N LEU A 108 -7.88 1.28 13.11
CA LEU A 108 -9.02 1.93 12.44
C LEU A 108 -8.63 2.47 11.06
N LEU A 109 -7.44 3.04 10.96
CA LEU A 109 -6.89 3.54 9.70
C LEU A 109 -6.56 2.38 8.74
N GLU A 110 -5.96 1.30 9.25
CA GLU A 110 -5.72 0.07 8.49
C GLU A 110 -7.00 -0.51 7.90
N ARG A 111 -8.04 -0.67 8.72
CA ARG A 111 -9.35 -1.16 8.29
C ARG A 111 -9.90 -0.34 7.14
N ASP A 112 -9.88 0.99 7.26
CA ASP A 112 -10.49 1.86 6.27
C ASP A 112 -9.65 1.95 4.98
N ILE A 113 -8.32 1.84 5.08
CA ILE A 113 -7.42 1.69 3.92
C ILE A 113 -7.74 0.39 3.17
N ALA A 114 -8.01 -0.72 3.86
CA ALA A 114 -8.31 -2.01 3.23
C ALA A 114 -9.56 -1.97 2.33
N LEU A 115 -10.48 -1.03 2.58
CA LEU A 115 -11.71 -0.84 1.81
C LEU A 115 -11.50 -0.08 0.49
N ILE A 116 -10.33 0.52 0.26
CA ILE A 116 -10.01 1.20 -1.00
C ILE A 116 -9.79 0.15 -2.11
N PRO A 117 -10.53 0.14 -3.22
CA PRO A 117 -10.46 -0.91 -4.23
C PRO A 117 -9.12 -0.98 -4.97
N SER A 118 -8.49 0.17 -5.20
CA SER A 118 -7.23 0.24 -5.94
C SER A 118 -6.05 -0.26 -5.09
N ALA A 119 -5.43 -1.36 -5.55
CA ALA A 119 -4.26 -1.94 -4.88
C ALA A 119 -3.09 -0.96 -4.78
N GLN A 120 -2.91 -0.10 -5.78
CA GLN A 120 -1.86 0.90 -5.78
C GLN A 120 -2.09 1.96 -4.70
N PHE A 121 -3.29 2.54 -4.62
CA PHE A 121 -3.63 3.51 -3.58
C PHE A 121 -3.58 2.88 -2.19
N ARG A 122 -4.07 1.65 -2.02
CA ARG A 122 -3.91 0.91 -0.76
C ARG A 122 -2.45 0.80 -0.34
N SER A 123 -1.57 0.39 -1.26
CA SER A 123 -0.13 0.28 -0.99
C SER A 123 0.48 1.62 -0.59
N HIS A 124 0.12 2.71 -1.28
CA HIS A 124 0.59 4.06 -0.95
C HIS A 124 0.15 4.50 0.44
N LEU A 125 -1.13 4.34 0.77
CA LEU A 125 -1.67 4.70 2.09
C LEU A 125 -1.10 3.82 3.21
N THR A 126 -0.82 2.54 2.92
CA THR A 126 -0.18 1.62 3.88
C THR A 126 1.25 2.06 4.19
N VAL A 127 2.03 2.43 3.18
CA VAL A 127 3.38 2.99 3.39
C VAL A 127 3.31 4.23 4.29
N VAL A 128 2.37 5.14 4.03
CA VAL A 128 2.20 6.33 4.85
C VAL A 128 1.85 5.97 6.30
N ARG A 129 0.89 5.07 6.50
CA ARG A 129 0.46 4.58 7.83
C ARG A 129 1.63 4.01 8.61
N GLU A 130 2.39 3.10 8.00
CA GLU A 130 3.57 2.49 8.60
C GLU A 130 4.61 3.55 8.97
N CYS A 131 4.91 4.50 8.09
CA CYS A 131 5.85 5.58 8.37
C CYS A 131 5.39 6.50 9.52
N ILE A 132 4.08 6.71 9.71
CA ILE A 132 3.55 7.44 10.86
C ILE A 132 3.82 6.67 12.16
N GLY A 133 3.56 5.36 12.17
CA GLY A 133 3.88 4.51 13.33
C GLY A 133 5.38 4.39 13.61
N MET A 134 6.21 4.52 12.59
CA MET A 134 7.68 4.47 12.68
C MET A 134 8.33 5.84 12.95
N ALA A 135 7.56 6.90 13.21
CA ALA A 135 8.09 8.26 13.23
C ALA A 135 9.28 8.49 14.18
N PHE A 136 9.32 7.82 15.34
CA PHE A 136 10.48 7.88 16.24
C PHE A 136 11.74 7.29 15.60
N ALA A 137 11.62 6.16 14.93
CA ALA A 137 12.72 5.53 14.23
C ALA A 137 13.17 6.36 13.03
N LEU A 138 12.23 7.02 12.33
CA LEU A 138 12.53 7.95 11.25
C LEU A 138 13.38 9.13 11.72
N GLN A 139 13.04 9.75 12.86
CA GLN A 139 13.84 10.81 13.45
C GLN A 139 15.28 10.34 13.73
N GLN A 140 15.44 9.16 14.34
CA GLN A 140 16.76 8.61 14.66
C GLN A 140 17.56 8.21 13.42
N ALA A 141 16.90 7.93 12.29
CA ALA A 141 17.51 7.66 10.99
C ALA A 141 17.87 8.96 10.22
N GLY A 142 17.58 10.13 10.77
CA GLY A 142 17.90 11.43 10.14
C GLY A 142 16.87 11.91 9.11
N TYR A 143 15.67 11.33 9.09
CA TYR A 143 14.59 11.73 8.17
C TYR A 143 14.07 13.14 8.48
N GLU A 144 13.88 13.48 9.75
CA GLU A 144 13.36 14.77 10.21
C GLU A 144 13.96 15.19 11.56
N ARG A 145 13.84 16.48 11.91
CA ARG A 145 14.42 17.03 13.14
C ARG A 145 13.65 16.65 14.40
N SER A 146 12.33 16.47 14.29
CA SER A 146 11.45 16.00 15.36
C SER A 146 10.48 14.94 14.88
N GLN A 147 10.03 14.10 15.80
CA GLN A 147 8.97 13.12 15.55
C GLN A 147 7.67 13.79 15.05
N SER A 148 7.26 14.91 15.66
CA SER A 148 6.10 15.68 15.23
C SER A 148 6.21 16.14 13.77
N GLU A 149 7.39 16.53 13.32
CA GLU A 149 7.64 16.89 11.92
C GLU A 149 7.54 15.68 10.98
N ALA A 150 8.10 14.52 11.37
CA ALA A 150 7.98 13.26 10.63
C ALA A 150 6.52 12.83 10.46
N VAL A 151 5.75 12.81 11.56
CA VAL A 151 4.31 12.47 11.54
C VAL A 151 3.54 13.45 10.67
N ARG A 152 3.78 14.76 10.82
CA ARG A 152 3.10 15.80 10.04
C ARG A 152 3.38 15.65 8.55
N ARG A 153 4.64 15.38 8.15
CA ARG A 153 5.01 15.20 6.74
C ARG A 153 4.36 13.94 6.16
N ALA A 154 4.50 12.80 6.83
CA ALA A 154 3.86 11.56 6.38
C ALA A 154 2.34 11.71 6.30
N GLY A 155 1.71 12.31 7.32
CA GLY A 155 0.27 12.61 7.34
C GLY A 155 -0.19 13.50 6.19
N ARG A 156 0.58 14.55 5.83
CA ARG A 156 0.29 15.39 4.65
C ARG A 156 0.39 14.60 3.35
N THR A 157 1.42 13.76 3.19
CA THR A 157 1.53 12.86 2.03
C THR A 157 0.32 11.93 1.95
N GLY A 158 -0.13 11.38 3.08
CA GLY A 158 -1.37 10.58 3.17
C GLY A 158 -2.62 11.35 2.74
N LEU A 159 -2.76 12.61 3.18
CA LEU A 159 -3.85 13.49 2.77
C LEU A 159 -3.88 13.71 1.26
N GLU A 160 -2.73 13.94 0.64
CA GLU A 160 -2.66 14.15 -0.80
C GLU A 160 -3.00 12.87 -1.57
N VAL A 161 -2.53 11.71 -1.11
CA VAL A 161 -2.86 10.41 -1.72
C VAL A 161 -4.37 10.12 -1.65
N VAL A 162 -4.98 10.26 -0.47
CA VAL A 162 -6.42 9.99 -0.34
C VAL A 162 -7.26 11.04 -1.07
N SER A 163 -6.80 12.30 -1.10
CA SER A 163 -7.48 13.36 -1.86
C SER A 163 -7.41 13.12 -3.36
N ALA A 164 -6.29 12.62 -3.89
CA ALA A 164 -6.17 12.20 -5.28
C ALA A 164 -7.20 11.10 -5.63
N TRP A 165 -7.36 10.10 -4.75
CA TRP A 165 -8.40 9.07 -4.90
C TRP A 165 -9.82 9.66 -4.91
N LEU A 166 -10.11 10.56 -3.97
CA LEU A 166 -11.41 11.23 -3.87
C LEU A 166 -11.72 12.15 -5.07
N ARG A 167 -10.70 12.67 -5.75
CA ARG A 167 -10.83 13.41 -7.01
C ARG A 167 -11.00 12.50 -8.24
N GLY A 168 -10.89 11.18 -8.07
CA GLY A 168 -10.94 10.21 -9.17
C GLY A 168 -9.67 10.20 -10.02
N GLU A 169 -8.54 10.64 -9.48
CA GLU A 169 -7.26 10.59 -10.20
C GLU A 169 -6.80 9.15 -10.37
N ARG A 170 -6.45 8.78 -11.61
CA ARG A 170 -5.93 7.45 -11.93
C ARG A 170 -4.46 7.28 -11.59
N VAL A 171 -3.70 8.37 -11.60
CA VAL A 171 -2.26 8.41 -11.37
C VAL A 171 -1.97 9.60 -10.47
N LEU A 172 -1.03 9.43 -9.54
CA LEU A 172 -0.60 10.50 -8.66
C LEU A 172 0.27 11.51 -9.40
N ALA A 173 0.23 12.76 -8.95
CA ALA A 173 1.19 13.78 -9.37
C ALA A 173 2.64 13.32 -9.10
N GLU A 174 3.57 13.73 -9.97
CA GLU A 174 4.98 13.31 -9.89
C GLU A 174 5.63 13.69 -8.55
N ASP A 175 5.34 14.89 -8.03
CA ASP A 175 5.86 15.33 -6.73
C ASP A 175 5.39 14.40 -5.60
N LEU A 176 4.13 13.98 -5.64
CA LEU A 176 3.57 13.07 -4.64
C LEU A 176 4.17 11.65 -4.75
N ALA A 177 4.43 11.18 -5.98
CA ALA A 177 5.11 9.92 -6.20
C ALA A 177 6.54 9.95 -5.64
N ARG A 178 7.28 11.05 -5.84
CA ARG A 178 8.61 11.26 -5.28
C ARG A 178 8.59 11.25 -3.75
N GLU A 179 7.65 11.94 -3.11
CA GLU A 179 7.52 11.93 -1.65
C GLU A 179 7.19 10.53 -1.10
N LEU A 180 6.38 9.74 -1.82
CA LEU A 180 6.13 8.34 -1.45
C LEU A 180 7.38 7.47 -1.58
N ASP A 181 8.20 7.68 -2.61
CA ASP A 181 9.47 6.95 -2.76
C ASP A 181 10.45 7.28 -1.63
N VAL A 182 10.50 8.54 -1.21
CA VAL A 182 11.26 8.96 -0.03
C VAL A 182 10.77 8.22 1.22
N LEU A 183 9.45 8.14 1.46
CA LEU A 183 8.90 7.40 2.60
C LEU A 183 9.23 5.90 2.53
N ARG A 184 9.17 5.29 1.34
CA ARG A 184 9.53 3.87 1.16
C ARG A 184 11.00 3.60 1.49
N GLN A 185 11.89 4.49 1.06
CA GLN A 185 13.32 4.37 1.31
C GLN A 185 13.59 4.43 2.82
N HIS A 186 13.01 5.39 3.54
CA HIS A 186 13.19 5.47 4.99
C HIS A 186 12.59 4.28 5.74
N ARG A 187 11.40 3.80 5.32
CA ARG A 187 10.82 2.59 5.90
C ARG A 187 11.78 1.39 5.78
N LYS A 188 12.42 1.25 4.62
CA LYS A 188 13.41 0.20 4.39
C LYS A 188 14.60 0.36 5.33
N GLU A 189 15.15 1.56 5.47
CA GLU A 189 16.28 1.84 6.37
C GLU A 189 15.94 1.55 7.84
N VAL A 190 14.74 1.91 8.30
CA VAL A 190 14.25 1.60 9.65
C VAL A 190 14.16 0.08 9.86
N HIS A 191 13.59 -0.65 8.91
CA HIS A 191 13.51 -2.11 9.00
C HIS A 191 14.89 -2.79 8.99
N GLU A 192 15.82 -2.31 8.17
CA GLU A 192 17.20 -2.82 8.14
C GLU A 192 17.88 -2.60 9.50
N ARG A 193 17.72 -1.40 10.06
CA ARG A 193 18.26 -1.08 11.39
C ARG A 193 17.67 -1.98 12.49
N TRP A 194 16.35 -2.15 12.53
CA TRP A 194 15.72 -3.04 13.52
C TRP A 194 16.17 -4.49 13.35
N ALA A 195 16.32 -4.96 12.11
CA ALA A 195 16.85 -6.29 11.84
C ALA A 195 18.29 -6.46 12.35
N ASP A 196 19.12 -5.42 12.23
CA ASP A 196 20.48 -5.43 12.76
C ASP A 196 20.52 -5.34 14.29
N GLU A 197 19.67 -4.53 14.91
CA GLU A 197 19.50 -4.49 16.38
C GLU A 197 19.04 -5.85 16.93
N ASP A 198 18.11 -6.53 16.25
CA ASP A 198 17.65 -7.87 16.60
C ASP A 198 18.76 -8.91 16.48
N ARG A 199 19.57 -8.86 15.42
CA ARG A 199 20.73 -9.75 15.25
C ARG A 199 21.75 -9.55 16.36
N LEU A 200 22.03 -8.30 16.74
CA LEU A 200 22.93 -7.99 17.84
C LEU A 200 22.37 -8.52 19.16
N ARG A 201 21.09 -8.27 19.47
CA ARG A 201 20.43 -8.77 20.67
C ARG A 201 20.56 -10.29 20.81
N VAL A 202 20.22 -11.04 19.76
CA VAL A 202 20.31 -12.52 19.74
C VAL A 202 21.75 -13.00 19.89
N ALA A 203 22.74 -12.26 19.36
CA ALA A 203 24.14 -12.61 19.50
C ALA A 203 24.69 -12.41 20.93
N TYR A 204 24.16 -11.46 21.70
CA TYR A 204 24.62 -11.13 23.06
C TYR A 204 23.78 -11.72 24.20
N GLU A 205 22.55 -12.17 23.95
CA GLU A 205 21.73 -12.92 24.94
C GLU A 205 22.41 -14.19 25.52
N PRO A 206 23.21 -14.99 24.76
CA PRO A 206 23.91 -16.14 25.33
C PRO A 206 25.00 -15.76 26.33
N GLU A 207 25.70 -14.65 26.12
CA GLU A 207 26.80 -14.20 27.00
C GLU A 207 26.27 -13.69 28.35
N GLN A 208 25.09 -13.06 28.36
CA GLN A 208 24.44 -12.58 29.58
C GLN A 208 23.89 -13.74 30.45
N LEU A 209 23.41 -14.81 29.83
CA LEU A 209 23.01 -16.03 30.56
C LEU A 209 24.21 -16.74 31.20
N VAL A 210 25.36 -16.78 30.50
CA VAL A 210 26.60 -17.37 31.05
C VAL A 210 27.16 -16.50 32.19
N GLN A 211 27.15 -15.17 32.08
CA GLN A 211 27.55 -14.29 33.19
C GLN A 211 26.60 -14.40 34.39
N ALA A 212 25.28 -14.49 34.16
CA ALA A 212 24.30 -14.66 35.24
C ALA A 212 24.42 -16.03 35.96
N GLU A 213 24.86 -17.09 35.27
CA GLU A 213 25.19 -18.38 35.91
C GLU A 213 26.54 -18.35 36.64
N THR A 214 27.51 -17.57 36.16
CA THR A 214 28.85 -17.45 36.77
C THR A 214 28.81 -16.58 38.04
N GLU A 215 27.88 -15.63 38.13
CA GLU A 215 27.69 -14.74 39.29
C GLU A 215 26.71 -15.26 40.34
N ARG A 216 26.04 -16.42 40.13
CA ARG A 216 25.25 -17.04 41.21
C ARG A 216 26.21 -17.47 42.33
N PRO A 217 26.17 -16.84 43.52
CA PRO A 217 27.00 -17.29 44.63
C PRO A 217 26.54 -18.70 45.01
N SER A 218 27.51 -19.61 45.12
CA SER A 218 27.35 -20.96 45.67
C SER A 218 26.89 -20.90 47.13
N ARG A 219 25.63 -20.53 47.37
CA ARG A 219 24.94 -20.72 48.64
C ARG A 219 24.03 -21.92 48.50
N GLU A 220 24.61 -23.12 48.65
CA GLU A 220 23.93 -24.31 49.20
C GLU A 220 24.87 -25.53 49.14
N ARG A 221 25.88 -25.55 50.01
CA ARG A 221 26.41 -26.79 50.61
C ARG A 221 26.82 -26.51 52.05
N GLY A 222 25.83 -26.27 52.90
CA GLY A 222 26.00 -26.31 54.35
C GLY A 222 26.00 -27.77 54.84
N PRO A 223 26.79 -28.13 55.87
CA PRO A 223 26.97 -29.52 56.29
C PRO A 223 25.68 -30.08 56.92
N ARG A 224 25.39 -31.34 56.59
CA ARG A 224 24.34 -32.16 57.19
C ARG A 224 24.67 -32.36 58.67
N ALA A 225 24.03 -31.59 59.55
CA ALA A 225 24.16 -31.78 61.00
C ALA A 225 23.54 -33.12 61.40
N THR A 226 24.39 -34.03 61.86
CA THR A 226 24.05 -35.28 62.54
C THR A 226 23.29 -34.95 63.83
N ARG A 227 22.09 -35.51 63.94
CA ARG A 227 21.22 -35.40 65.11
C ARG A 227 21.67 -36.49 66.10
N GLU A 228 22.50 -36.12 67.07
CA GLU A 228 22.75 -36.98 68.23
C GLU A 228 21.59 -36.85 69.23
N SER A 229 21.05 -38.01 69.56
CA SER A 229 20.14 -38.32 70.65
C SER A 229 20.84 -38.20 72.02
N HIS A 230 20.18 -37.62 73.02
CA HIS A 230 20.28 -37.91 74.47
C HIS A 230 19.10 -37.17 75.13
N ASP A 231 18.04 -37.82 75.61
CA ASP A 231 17.91 -38.50 76.90
C ASP A 231 18.54 -37.71 78.08
N GLN A 232 17.71 -36.88 78.72
CA GLN A 232 17.36 -36.92 80.16
C GLN A 232 16.44 -35.75 80.54
#